data_AF-A0A503Y904-F1
#
_entry.id   AF-A0A503Y904-F1
#
_cell.length_a   1.000
_cell.length_b   1.000
_cell.length_c   1.000
_cell.angle_alpha   90.00
_cell.angle_beta   90.00
_cell.angle_gamma   90.00
#
_symmetry.space_group_name_H-M   'P 1'
#
loop_
_entity.id
_entity.type
_entity.pdbx_description
1 polymer ?
#
loop_
_entity_poly.entity_id
_entity_poly.type
_entity_poly.pdbx_seq_one_letter_code
_entity_poly.pdbx_strand_id
1 'polypeptide(L)'
;MIRRFGRDRRGNYALMTVLAMVPLMGAVAIAVDYTEMVGQRQNALNALDAAGFATAQQIVAGASDADAVAYAKNFFEANLAHIDPANTTLAVTLPNNNTGGGTLKLCATLVYKPYFEPTAKLLLGGSAGSTDIGFSTCSEVRLKNTLEVSLVLDNSGSMKELGKGSNKVRFDLLKSAAKQLVDQLAGQAQQMRQVTKPVQFSLVPFAASVNVGAGNASAAWMDTTGISPIHHENFDWTTMSSSFSSTKYAEKIAGIWYAKGTGWDASQKDQPLTRFSIYKQMKRISACSLKNWDGTCASNATFTYAPVASWGGCVESRPYPYNIQDTAASTTLPATLFVPMFAPDETDRVDSSSRPANNNWDVDAPVSSGASDAARQRYMPKYFDWVNKVTPAYGMDAGPNTSCSTTAITPLTDVSTTAGATLIKNAIDAMADDGATNVPEGMAWGWRTLSSTAPFTEGRPETERGNDKVLIVLTDGANTYYTPTSVTAQTYSGTNWNYGGNDLAGSKAIYSALGYVVPYSNGYSYGRMFLGTDVTKDDYSNANYTKAMNEHFAALCNNAKAAGVMVMTIALDLDATKTAEKTQMDALKACSSDSRFSKDKTDPSKPMKLFWNSTGATLSDDFKAIGNELSNLRIVS
;
A
#
# COMPACT_ATOMS: atom_id res chain seq x y z
N MET A 1 -59.25 -26.71 -88.81
CA MET A 1 -58.04 -26.36 -88.02
C MET A 1 -58.35 -26.06 -86.55
N ILE A 2 -59.44 -25.36 -86.20
CA ILE A 2 -59.79 -25.03 -84.79
C ILE A 2 -60.01 -26.26 -83.89
N ARG A 3 -60.56 -27.36 -84.43
CA ARG A 3 -60.73 -28.65 -83.71
C ARG A 3 -59.42 -29.39 -83.39
N ARG A 4 -58.31 -29.09 -84.09
CA ARG A 4 -56.97 -29.63 -83.78
C ARG A 4 -56.27 -28.82 -82.68
N PHE A 5 -56.57 -27.54 -82.56
CA PHE A 5 -56.01 -26.66 -81.53
C PHE A 5 -56.56 -26.98 -80.12
N GLY A 6 -57.87 -27.25 -80.01
CA GLY A 6 -58.49 -27.65 -78.73
C GLY A 6 -58.12 -29.06 -78.24
N ARG A 7 -57.39 -29.85 -79.05
CA ARG A 7 -56.94 -31.22 -78.72
C ARG A 7 -55.42 -31.34 -78.56
N ASP A 8 -54.69 -30.23 -78.67
CA ASP A 8 -53.24 -30.23 -78.60
C ASP A 8 -52.77 -30.28 -77.13
N ARG A 9 -52.24 -31.44 -76.73
CA ARG A 9 -51.73 -31.69 -75.36
C ARG A 9 -50.26 -31.27 -75.18
N ARG A 10 -49.59 -30.78 -76.24
CA ARG A 10 -48.16 -30.40 -76.18
C ARG A 10 -47.89 -29.16 -75.31
N GLY A 11 -48.90 -28.31 -75.07
CA GLY A 11 -48.83 -27.18 -74.14
C GLY A 11 -48.98 -27.53 -72.65
N ASN A 12 -49.35 -28.78 -72.33
CA ASN A 12 -49.58 -29.20 -70.95
C ASN A 12 -48.27 -29.24 -70.13
N TYR A 13 -47.13 -29.51 -70.78
CA TYR A 13 -45.83 -29.44 -70.14
C TYR A 13 -45.50 -27.99 -69.74
N ALA A 14 -45.70 -27.01 -70.64
CA ALA A 14 -45.47 -25.60 -70.32
C ALA A 14 -46.37 -25.10 -69.18
N LEU A 15 -47.65 -25.49 -69.15
CA LEU A 15 -48.57 -25.16 -68.05
C LEU A 15 -48.16 -25.78 -66.72
N MET A 16 -47.77 -27.06 -66.71
CA MET A 16 -47.26 -27.72 -65.49
C MET A 16 -45.92 -27.15 -65.05
N THR A 17 -45.02 -26.79 -65.96
CA THR A 17 -43.75 -26.14 -65.66
C THR A 17 -43.97 -24.77 -65.02
N VAL A 18 -44.87 -23.95 -65.55
CA VAL A 18 -45.20 -22.64 -64.96
C VAL A 18 -45.80 -22.81 -63.56
N LEU A 19 -46.72 -23.76 -63.37
CA LEU A 19 -47.30 -24.06 -62.06
C LEU A 19 -46.26 -24.59 -61.05
N ALA A 20 -45.28 -25.38 -61.49
CA ALA A 20 -44.20 -25.88 -60.64
C ALA A 20 -43.08 -24.84 -60.38
N MET A 21 -42.91 -23.88 -61.27
CA MET A 21 -41.88 -22.83 -61.16
C MET A 21 -42.19 -21.85 -60.01
N VAL A 22 -43.46 -21.56 -59.76
CA VAL A 22 -43.90 -20.67 -58.66
C VAL A 22 -43.44 -21.17 -57.28
N PRO A 23 -43.73 -22.42 -56.84
CA PRO A 23 -43.25 -22.91 -55.55
C PRO A 23 -41.72 -23.10 -55.49
N LEU A 24 -41.07 -23.42 -56.62
CA LEU A 24 -39.60 -23.52 -56.68
C LEU A 24 -38.92 -22.16 -56.48
N MET A 25 -39.42 -21.11 -57.14
CA MET A 25 -38.91 -19.75 -56.93
C MET A 25 -39.22 -19.23 -55.53
N GLY A 26 -40.40 -19.57 -54.98
CA GLY A 26 -40.72 -19.27 -53.58
C GLY A 26 -39.74 -19.92 -52.59
N ALA A 27 -39.35 -21.18 -52.83
CA ALA A 27 -38.36 -21.86 -52.01
C ALA A 27 -36.97 -21.21 -52.10
N VAL A 28 -36.53 -20.80 -53.30
CA VAL A 28 -35.26 -20.08 -53.49
C VAL A 28 -35.28 -18.72 -52.81
N ALA A 29 -36.38 -17.96 -52.94
CA ALA A 29 -36.57 -16.68 -52.27
C ALA A 29 -36.42 -16.79 -50.74
N ILE A 30 -37.11 -17.76 -50.14
CA ILE A 30 -37.02 -18.04 -48.69
C ILE A 30 -35.59 -18.45 -48.31
N ALA A 31 -34.93 -19.28 -49.12
CA ALA A 31 -33.56 -19.72 -48.85
C ALA A 31 -32.55 -18.56 -48.86
N VAL A 32 -32.68 -17.61 -49.80
CA VAL A 32 -31.83 -16.41 -49.86
C VAL A 32 -32.09 -15.51 -48.67
N ASP A 33 -33.35 -15.19 -48.37
CA ASP A 33 -33.70 -14.35 -47.21
C ASP A 33 -33.26 -14.99 -45.89
N TYR A 34 -33.37 -16.31 -45.74
CA TYR A 34 -32.88 -17.03 -44.57
C TYR A 34 -31.34 -16.96 -44.46
N THR A 35 -30.62 -17.11 -45.57
CA THR A 35 -29.15 -17.06 -45.57
C THR A 35 -28.64 -15.66 -45.22
N GLU A 36 -29.24 -14.60 -45.78
CA GLU A 36 -28.91 -13.21 -45.47
C GLU A 36 -29.26 -12.85 -44.02
N MET A 37 -30.43 -13.28 -43.53
CA MET A 37 -30.82 -13.07 -42.13
C MET A 37 -29.81 -13.71 -41.17
N VAL A 38 -29.39 -14.95 -41.43
CA VAL A 38 -28.37 -15.64 -40.62
C VAL A 38 -27.02 -14.92 -40.72
N GLY A 39 -26.63 -14.47 -41.91
CA GLY A 39 -25.40 -13.70 -42.13
C GLY A 39 -25.38 -12.38 -41.36
N GLN A 40 -26.45 -11.59 -41.44
CA GLN A 40 -26.57 -10.32 -40.70
C GLN A 40 -26.61 -10.54 -39.19
N ARG A 41 -27.27 -11.59 -38.71
CA ARG A 41 -27.24 -11.97 -37.29
C ARG A 41 -25.82 -12.29 -36.82
N GLN A 42 -25.05 -13.05 -37.61
CA GLN A 42 -23.67 -13.38 -37.26
C GLN A 42 -22.76 -12.14 -37.30
N ASN A 43 -22.92 -11.25 -38.27
CA ASN A 43 -22.15 -10.01 -38.36
C ASN A 43 -22.46 -9.07 -37.19
N ALA A 44 -23.73 -8.93 -36.81
CA ALA A 44 -24.13 -8.16 -35.64
C ALA A 44 -23.56 -8.74 -34.34
N LEU A 45 -23.52 -10.07 -34.20
CA LEU A 45 -22.87 -10.76 -33.08
C LEU A 45 -21.36 -10.46 -33.03
N ASN A 46 -20.65 -10.62 -34.14
CA ASN A 46 -19.21 -10.35 -34.21
C ASN A 46 -18.88 -8.89 -33.89
N ALA A 47 -19.69 -7.95 -34.39
CA ALA A 47 -19.56 -6.51 -34.09
C ALA A 47 -19.80 -6.23 -32.60
N LEU A 48 -20.78 -6.90 -32.00
CA LEU A 48 -21.11 -6.79 -30.57
C LEU A 48 -19.98 -7.33 -29.69
N ASP A 49 -19.39 -8.47 -30.04
CA ASP A 49 -18.26 -9.06 -29.31
C ASP A 49 -17.01 -8.17 -29.38
N ALA A 50 -16.70 -7.65 -30.57
CA ALA A 50 -15.58 -6.73 -30.76
C ALA A 50 -15.78 -5.41 -29.98
N ALA A 51 -17.00 -4.85 -30.05
CA ALA A 51 -17.36 -3.65 -29.29
C ALA A 51 -17.32 -3.90 -27.78
N GLY A 52 -17.79 -5.07 -27.33
CA GLY A 52 -17.77 -5.46 -25.94
C GLY A 52 -16.36 -5.56 -25.38
N PHE A 53 -15.45 -6.21 -26.10
CA PHE A 53 -14.06 -6.33 -25.66
C PHE A 53 -13.34 -4.98 -25.66
N ALA A 54 -13.51 -4.18 -26.72
CA ALA A 54 -12.88 -2.86 -26.81
C ALA A 54 -13.41 -1.90 -25.73
N THR A 55 -14.71 -1.93 -25.45
CA THR A 55 -15.33 -1.15 -24.38
C THR A 55 -14.87 -1.62 -23.00
N ALA A 56 -14.79 -2.93 -22.78
CA ALA A 56 -14.27 -3.48 -21.54
C ALA A 56 -12.84 -3.01 -21.25
N GLN A 57 -11.98 -2.91 -22.27
CA GLN A 57 -10.63 -2.33 -22.10
C GLN A 57 -10.66 -0.86 -21.68
N GLN A 58 -11.53 -0.04 -22.28
CA GLN A 58 -11.70 1.37 -21.89
C GLN A 58 -12.23 1.51 -20.45
N ILE A 59 -13.19 0.66 -20.07
CA ILE A 59 -13.73 0.63 -18.70
C ILE A 59 -12.63 0.26 -17.71
N VAL A 60 -11.84 -0.79 -17.98
CA VAL A 60 -10.70 -1.17 -17.13
C VAL A 60 -9.70 -0.01 -17.01
N ALA A 61 -9.44 0.71 -18.10
CA ALA A 61 -8.53 1.87 -18.09
C ALA A 61 -9.07 3.10 -17.32
N GLY A 62 -10.31 3.06 -16.82
CA GLY A 62 -10.90 4.12 -16.01
C GLY A 62 -11.75 5.12 -16.78
N ALA A 63 -12.24 4.78 -17.98
CA ALA A 63 -13.19 5.62 -18.70
C ALA A 63 -14.47 5.86 -17.89
N SER A 64 -15.04 7.06 -18.04
CA SER A 64 -16.34 7.38 -17.42
C SER A 64 -17.45 6.52 -18.03
N ASP A 65 -18.55 6.35 -17.29
CA ASP A 65 -19.69 5.55 -17.75
C ASP A 65 -20.29 6.08 -19.06
N ALA A 66 -20.36 7.41 -19.20
CA ALA A 66 -20.84 8.06 -20.41
C ALA A 66 -19.90 7.81 -21.60
N ASP A 67 -18.58 7.93 -21.39
CA ASP A 67 -17.58 7.70 -22.44
C ASP A 67 -17.54 6.22 -22.86
N ALA A 68 -17.68 5.29 -21.91
CA ALA A 68 -17.74 3.86 -22.19
C ALA A 68 -18.96 3.49 -23.04
N VAL A 69 -20.14 4.04 -22.71
CA VAL A 69 -21.37 3.81 -23.49
C VAL A 69 -21.27 4.43 -24.88
N ALA A 70 -20.72 5.64 -25.00
CA ALA A 70 -20.50 6.30 -26.29
C ALA A 70 -19.50 5.53 -27.14
N TYR A 71 -18.39 5.06 -26.54
CA TYR A 71 -17.38 4.25 -27.21
C TYR A 71 -17.96 2.91 -27.70
N ALA A 72 -18.74 2.22 -26.86
CA ALA A 72 -19.44 0.99 -27.23
C ALA A 72 -20.32 1.18 -28.48
N LYS A 73 -21.10 2.26 -28.50
CA LYS A 73 -21.97 2.60 -29.63
C LYS A 73 -21.15 2.87 -30.90
N ASN A 74 -20.16 3.76 -30.82
CA ASN A 74 -19.35 4.12 -31.98
C ASN A 74 -18.59 2.92 -32.54
N PHE A 75 -18.05 2.07 -31.67
CA PHE A 75 -17.31 0.88 -32.07
C PHE A 75 -18.26 -0.18 -32.68
N PHE A 76 -19.44 -0.37 -32.09
CA PHE A 76 -20.45 -1.28 -32.64
C PHE A 76 -20.90 -0.84 -34.04
N GLU A 77 -21.28 0.43 -34.20
CA GLU A 77 -21.76 0.98 -35.48
C GLU A 77 -20.67 0.93 -36.56
N ALA A 78 -19.40 1.15 -36.20
CA ALA A 78 -18.27 1.04 -37.13
C ALA A 78 -18.00 -0.40 -37.61
N ASN A 79 -18.44 -1.43 -36.87
CA ASN A 79 -18.18 -2.84 -37.18
C ASN A 79 -19.40 -3.58 -37.75
N LEU A 80 -20.52 -2.89 -38.02
CA LEU A 80 -21.76 -3.49 -38.58
C LEU A 80 -21.66 -3.95 -40.05
N ALA A 81 -20.50 -3.76 -40.69
CA ALA A 81 -20.22 -4.14 -42.08
C ALA A 81 -21.28 -3.58 -43.07
N HIS A 82 -22.19 -4.42 -43.56
CA HIS A 82 -23.20 -4.06 -44.58
C HIS A 82 -24.57 -3.72 -43.98
N ILE A 83 -24.69 -3.75 -42.65
CA ILE A 83 -25.94 -3.49 -41.93
C ILE A 83 -26.06 -1.99 -41.69
N ASP A 84 -27.18 -1.39 -42.08
CA ASP A 84 -27.48 0.01 -41.78
C ASP A 84 -27.67 0.20 -40.26
N PRO A 85 -26.88 1.06 -39.60
CA PRO A 85 -27.02 1.36 -38.17
C PRO A 85 -28.45 1.75 -37.76
N ALA A 86 -29.22 2.39 -38.65
CA ALA A 86 -30.60 2.80 -38.37
C ALA A 86 -31.56 1.62 -38.12
N ASN A 87 -31.20 0.40 -38.57
CA ASN A 87 -31.97 -0.81 -38.29
C ASN A 87 -31.50 -1.54 -37.01
N THR A 88 -30.56 -0.96 -36.26
CA THR A 88 -30.04 -1.52 -35.01
C THR A 88 -30.27 -0.60 -33.82
N THR A 89 -30.52 -1.18 -32.66
CA THR A 89 -30.51 -0.46 -31.37
C THR A 89 -29.62 -1.18 -30.37
N LEU A 90 -28.65 -0.49 -29.80
CA LEU A 90 -27.72 -1.02 -28.80
C LEU A 90 -28.13 -0.60 -27.38
N ALA A 91 -28.30 -1.57 -26.49
CA ALA A 91 -28.43 -1.38 -25.06
C ALA A 91 -27.13 -1.81 -24.37
N VAL A 92 -26.52 -0.89 -23.61
CA VAL A 92 -25.29 -1.15 -22.85
C VAL A 92 -25.64 -1.15 -21.36
N THR A 93 -25.37 -2.26 -20.69
CA THR A 93 -25.48 -2.39 -19.23
C THR A 93 -24.07 -2.44 -18.67
N LEU A 94 -23.70 -1.39 -17.95
CA LEU A 94 -22.39 -1.29 -17.30
C LEU A 94 -22.34 -2.15 -16.02
N PRO A 95 -21.15 -2.60 -15.60
CA PRO A 95 -20.95 -3.30 -14.34
C PRO A 95 -21.44 -2.48 -13.14
N ASN A 96 -22.16 -3.13 -12.22
CA ASN A 96 -22.65 -2.51 -10.99
C ASN A 96 -21.49 -2.39 -9.99
N ASN A 97 -20.89 -1.20 -9.95
CA ASN A 97 -19.78 -0.72 -9.11
C ASN A 97 -18.34 -0.89 -9.65
N ASN A 98 -17.53 0.13 -9.33
CA ASN A 98 -16.13 0.33 -9.73
C ASN A 98 -15.14 -0.62 -9.05
N THR A 99 -15.63 -1.50 -8.18
CA THR A 99 -14.82 -2.33 -7.27
C THR A 99 -15.25 -3.79 -7.37
N GLY A 100 -14.33 -4.68 -7.77
CA GLY A 100 -14.63 -6.06 -8.18
C GLY A 100 -15.16 -6.13 -9.61
N GLY A 101 -14.63 -7.03 -10.45
CA GLY A 101 -14.99 -7.09 -11.85
C GLY A 101 -16.38 -7.65 -12.07
N GLY A 102 -17.31 -6.75 -12.39
CA GLY A 102 -18.62 -7.10 -12.89
C GLY A 102 -18.60 -7.43 -14.38
N THR A 103 -19.80 -7.69 -14.90
CA THR A 103 -20.04 -8.10 -16.27
C THR A 103 -20.56 -6.91 -17.07
N LEU A 104 -19.85 -6.54 -18.13
CA LEU A 104 -20.35 -5.63 -19.16
C LEU A 104 -21.28 -6.44 -20.07
N LYS A 105 -22.53 -6.01 -20.21
CA LYS A 105 -23.49 -6.65 -21.11
C LYS A 105 -23.90 -5.67 -22.20
N LEU A 106 -23.66 -6.04 -23.45
CA LEU A 106 -24.15 -5.33 -24.61
C LEU A 106 -25.24 -6.18 -25.25
N CYS A 107 -26.39 -5.59 -25.54
CA CYS A 107 -27.46 -6.25 -26.28
C CYS A 107 -27.84 -5.40 -27.48
N ALA A 108 -27.77 -5.96 -28.68
CA ALA A 108 -28.24 -5.32 -29.90
C ALA A 108 -29.55 -5.96 -30.35
N THR A 109 -30.53 -5.12 -30.69
CA THR A 109 -31.72 -5.53 -31.45
C THR A 109 -31.52 -5.11 -32.89
N LEU A 110 -31.55 -6.06 -33.83
CA LEU A 110 -31.49 -5.81 -35.27
C LEU A 110 -32.83 -6.16 -35.90
N VAL A 111 -33.32 -5.26 -36.75
CA VAL A 111 -34.52 -5.41 -37.56
C VAL A 111 -34.12 -5.78 -38.99
N TYR A 112 -34.29 -7.04 -39.37
CA TYR A 112 -34.05 -7.49 -40.75
C TYR A 112 -35.28 -7.28 -41.62
N LYS A 113 -35.07 -6.72 -42.81
CA LYS A 113 -36.10 -6.49 -43.81
C LYS A 113 -35.89 -7.47 -44.97
N PRO A 114 -36.72 -8.51 -45.11
CA PRO A 114 -36.56 -9.50 -46.18
C PRO A 114 -36.72 -8.88 -47.57
N TYR A 115 -35.92 -9.33 -48.53
CA TYR A 115 -35.97 -8.81 -49.90
C TYR A 115 -37.11 -9.44 -50.71
N PHE A 116 -37.39 -10.73 -50.51
CA PHE A 116 -38.29 -11.49 -51.38
C PHE A 116 -39.56 -11.98 -50.68
N GLU A 117 -39.57 -12.09 -49.35
CA GLU A 117 -40.74 -12.56 -48.58
C GLU A 117 -42.01 -11.69 -48.75
N PRO A 118 -41.96 -10.34 -48.83
CA PRO A 118 -43.15 -9.53 -49.16
C PRO A 118 -43.75 -9.88 -50.53
N THR A 119 -42.88 -10.14 -51.52
CA THR A 119 -43.27 -10.51 -52.89
C THR A 119 -43.82 -11.93 -52.94
N ALA A 120 -43.25 -12.85 -52.16
CA ALA A 120 -43.72 -14.22 -52.03
C ALA A 120 -45.12 -14.29 -51.37
N LYS A 121 -45.37 -13.48 -50.34
CA LYS A 121 -46.70 -13.34 -49.71
C LYS A 121 -47.74 -12.80 -50.69
N LEU A 122 -47.38 -11.81 -51.51
CA LEU A 122 -48.26 -11.26 -52.53
C LEU A 122 -48.63 -12.32 -53.60
N LEU A 123 -47.65 -13.11 -54.04
CA LEU A 123 -47.85 -14.20 -55.01
C LEU A 123 -48.73 -15.34 -54.48
N LEU A 124 -48.77 -15.55 -53.16
CA LEU A 124 -49.60 -16.56 -52.50
C LEU A 124 -50.98 -16.03 -52.08
N GLY A 125 -51.36 -14.82 -52.50
CA GLY A 125 -52.67 -14.21 -52.24
C GLY A 125 -52.80 -13.47 -50.90
N GLY A 126 -51.69 -13.19 -50.23
CA GLY A 126 -51.63 -12.36 -49.02
C GLY A 126 -51.48 -10.86 -49.31
N SER A 127 -51.48 -10.04 -48.25
CA SER A 127 -51.19 -8.60 -48.33
C SER A 127 -49.70 -8.32 -48.05
N ALA A 128 -49.13 -7.34 -48.75
CA ALA A 128 -47.75 -6.89 -48.60
C ALA A 128 -47.59 -5.96 -47.37
N GLY A 129 -47.86 -6.47 -46.17
CA GLY A 129 -47.54 -5.78 -44.92
C GLY A 129 -46.03 -5.76 -44.63
N SER A 130 -45.60 -4.98 -43.63
CA SER A 130 -44.22 -5.06 -43.11
C SER A 130 -43.98 -6.46 -42.54
N THR A 131 -42.88 -7.08 -42.95
CA THR A 131 -42.44 -8.40 -42.53
C THR A 131 -41.06 -8.34 -41.90
N ASP A 132 -40.84 -7.24 -41.18
CA ASP A 132 -39.64 -6.98 -40.44
C ASP A 132 -39.46 -8.07 -39.36
N ILE A 133 -38.31 -8.72 -39.36
CA ILE A 133 -37.95 -9.75 -38.39
C ILE A 133 -36.97 -9.13 -37.39
N GLY A 134 -37.43 -8.93 -36.16
CA GLY A 134 -36.59 -8.45 -35.07
C GLY A 134 -35.86 -9.60 -34.39
N PHE A 135 -34.57 -9.44 -34.14
CA PHE A 135 -33.79 -10.35 -33.32
C PHE A 135 -32.92 -9.60 -32.32
N SER A 136 -32.89 -10.14 -31.11
CA SER A 136 -32.04 -9.64 -30.03
C SER A 136 -30.85 -10.57 -29.87
N THR A 137 -29.66 -10.00 -29.76
CA THR A 137 -28.44 -10.72 -29.45
C THR A 137 -27.64 -10.00 -28.38
N CYS A 138 -26.99 -10.74 -27.49
CA CYS A 138 -26.23 -10.17 -26.39
C CYS A 138 -24.82 -10.75 -26.32
N SER A 139 -23.87 -9.91 -25.94
CA SER A 139 -22.49 -10.26 -25.63
C SER A 139 -22.20 -9.82 -24.21
N GLU A 140 -21.55 -10.69 -23.45
CA GLU A 140 -21.20 -10.47 -22.05
C GLU A 140 -19.68 -10.58 -21.90
N VAL A 141 -19.06 -9.50 -21.42
CA VAL A 141 -17.62 -9.42 -21.18
C VAL A 141 -17.38 -9.20 -19.70
N ARG A 142 -16.66 -10.13 -19.07
CA ARG A 142 -16.27 -10.02 -17.67
C ARG A 142 -15.01 -9.17 -17.55
N LEU A 143 -15.05 -8.15 -16.69
CA LEU A 143 -13.87 -7.33 -16.43
C LEU A 143 -12.80 -8.14 -15.67
N LYS A 144 -11.54 -7.69 -15.75
CA LYS A 144 -10.43 -8.28 -15.01
C LYS A 144 -10.77 -8.29 -13.51
N ASN A 145 -10.39 -9.37 -12.83
CA ASN A 145 -10.47 -9.50 -11.36
C ASN A 145 -9.04 -9.62 -10.82
N THR A 146 -8.33 -8.49 -10.80
CA THR A 146 -6.99 -8.42 -10.20
C THR A 146 -7.12 -8.05 -8.73
N LEU A 147 -6.19 -8.58 -7.92
CA LEU A 147 -6.19 -8.38 -6.48
C LEU A 147 -4.80 -7.93 -6.03
N GLU A 148 -4.73 -6.82 -5.33
CA GLU A 148 -3.52 -6.30 -4.70
C GLU A 148 -3.71 -6.34 -3.19
N VAL A 149 -2.89 -7.13 -2.50
CA VAL A 149 -2.99 -7.36 -1.05
C VAL A 149 -1.76 -6.81 -0.35
N SER A 150 -1.95 -5.96 0.64
CA SER A 150 -0.87 -5.53 1.55
C SER A 150 -1.02 -6.19 2.90
N LEU A 151 -0.04 -7.03 3.26
CA LEU A 151 0.05 -7.67 4.57
C LEU A 151 0.84 -6.76 5.51
N VAL A 152 0.13 -6.11 6.44
CA VAL A 152 0.70 -5.24 7.47
C VAL A 152 0.79 -6.06 8.76
N LEU A 153 2.00 -6.51 9.07
CA LEU A 153 2.23 -7.49 10.13
C LEU A 153 3.07 -6.91 11.27
N ASP A 154 2.57 -7.09 12.49
CA ASP A 154 3.18 -6.60 13.72
C ASP A 154 4.43 -7.42 14.10
N ASN A 155 5.51 -6.69 14.35
CA ASN A 155 6.80 -7.20 14.81
C ASN A 155 7.09 -6.78 16.25
N SER A 156 6.12 -6.29 17.02
CA SER A 156 6.37 -5.81 18.38
C SER A 156 6.85 -6.93 19.32
N GLY A 157 7.51 -6.53 20.41
CA GLY A 157 8.09 -7.48 21.37
C GLY A 157 7.08 -8.42 22.03
N SER A 158 5.79 -8.09 22.08
CA SER A 158 4.72 -8.98 22.58
C SER A 158 4.52 -10.22 21.72
N MET A 159 4.96 -10.20 20.46
CA MET A 159 4.90 -11.36 19.56
C MET A 159 5.82 -12.52 20.00
N LYS A 160 6.74 -12.29 20.95
CA LYS A 160 7.53 -13.32 21.66
C LYS A 160 6.68 -14.21 22.57
N GLU A 161 5.50 -13.75 22.96
CA GLU A 161 4.64 -14.49 23.88
C GLU A 161 4.08 -15.76 23.22
N LEU A 162 3.77 -16.76 24.05
CA LEU A 162 3.07 -17.96 23.60
C LEU A 162 1.64 -17.62 23.17
N GLY A 163 1.22 -18.22 22.06
CA GLY A 163 -0.14 -18.05 21.57
C GLY A 163 -1.17 -18.68 22.51
N LYS A 164 -2.29 -18.01 22.76
CA LYS A 164 -3.35 -18.56 23.63
C LYS A 164 -3.91 -19.84 23.01
N GLY A 165 -3.86 -20.94 23.76
CA GLY A 165 -4.29 -22.26 23.29
C GLY A 165 -3.31 -22.95 22.34
N SER A 166 -2.07 -22.47 22.23
CA SER A 166 -1.01 -23.05 21.39
C SER A 166 0.30 -23.22 22.17
N ASN A 167 1.12 -24.19 21.75
CA ASN A 167 2.47 -24.39 22.29
C ASN A 167 3.55 -23.66 21.47
N LYS A 168 3.14 -22.76 20.56
CA LYS A 168 4.04 -21.97 19.72
C LYS A 168 3.93 -20.49 20.06
N VAL A 169 5.00 -19.74 19.83
CA VAL A 169 4.99 -18.28 19.95
C VAL A 169 4.06 -17.65 18.91
N ARG A 170 3.43 -16.53 19.25
CA ARG A 170 2.50 -15.80 18.39
C ARG A 170 3.12 -15.49 17.03
N PHE A 171 4.39 -15.12 17.01
CA PHE A 171 5.11 -14.77 15.80
C PHE A 171 5.24 -15.93 14.79
N ASP A 172 5.55 -17.14 15.26
CA ASP A 172 5.65 -18.32 14.38
C ASP A 172 4.30 -18.73 13.82
N LEU A 173 3.24 -18.57 14.61
CA LEU A 173 1.86 -18.81 14.19
C LEU A 173 1.45 -17.82 13.10
N LEU A 174 1.77 -16.53 13.31
CA LEU A 174 1.55 -15.46 12.35
C LEU A 174 2.25 -15.76 11.01
N LYS A 175 3.56 -16.04 11.04
CA LYS A 175 4.33 -16.36 9.84
C LYS A 175 3.73 -17.56 9.10
N SER A 176 3.35 -18.60 9.83
CA SER A 176 2.74 -19.80 9.24
C SER A 176 1.40 -19.49 8.56
N ALA A 177 0.52 -18.74 9.22
CA ALA A 177 -0.80 -18.39 8.70
C ALA A 177 -0.72 -17.45 7.49
N ALA A 178 0.18 -16.45 7.54
CA ALA A 178 0.43 -15.55 6.42
C ALA A 178 0.95 -16.29 5.18
N LYS A 179 1.89 -17.24 5.35
CA LYS A 179 2.38 -18.07 4.24
C LYS A 179 1.28 -18.96 3.64
N GLN A 180 0.40 -19.52 4.47
CA GLN A 180 -0.75 -20.30 3.99
C GLN A 180 -1.70 -19.46 3.12
N LEU A 181 -1.96 -18.21 3.52
CA LEU A 181 -2.78 -17.29 2.72
C LEU A 181 -2.14 -16.99 1.36
N VAL A 182 -0.83 -16.74 1.34
CA VAL A 182 -0.07 -16.53 0.09
C VAL A 182 -0.17 -17.76 -0.80
N ASP A 183 0.04 -18.97 -0.25
CA ASP A 183 -0.05 -20.23 -1.01
C ASP A 183 -1.46 -20.46 -1.58
N GLN A 184 -2.52 -20.19 -0.79
CA GLN A 184 -3.91 -20.33 -1.23
C GLN A 184 -4.22 -19.41 -2.41
N LEU A 185 -3.89 -18.12 -2.32
CA LEU A 185 -4.18 -17.16 -3.38
C LEU A 185 -3.27 -17.35 -4.61
N ALA A 186 -2.00 -17.73 -4.41
CA ALA A 186 -1.08 -18.07 -5.50
C ALA A 186 -1.60 -19.26 -6.32
N GLY A 187 -2.08 -20.32 -5.66
CA GLY A 187 -2.64 -21.50 -6.34
C GLY A 187 -3.85 -21.17 -7.22
N GLN A 188 -4.74 -20.29 -6.74
CA GLN A 188 -5.87 -19.81 -7.53
C GLN A 188 -5.44 -18.85 -8.66
N ALA A 189 -4.40 -18.04 -8.43
CA ALA A 189 -3.89 -17.09 -9.41
C ALA A 189 -3.28 -17.81 -10.63
N GLN A 190 -2.61 -18.94 -10.41
CA GLN A 190 -2.01 -19.77 -11.47
C GLN A 190 -3.04 -20.36 -12.46
N GLN A 191 -4.30 -20.47 -12.06
CA GLN A 191 -5.38 -20.93 -12.92
C GLN A 191 -5.82 -19.85 -13.93
N MET A 192 -5.43 -18.58 -13.73
CA MET A 192 -5.87 -17.43 -14.53
C MET A 192 -4.77 -16.93 -15.47
N ARG A 193 -4.30 -17.80 -16.37
CA ARG A 193 -3.16 -17.51 -17.27
C ARG A 193 -3.37 -16.34 -18.25
N GLN A 194 -4.60 -15.88 -18.43
CA GLN A 194 -4.96 -14.81 -19.37
C GLN A 194 -4.93 -13.41 -18.74
N VAL A 195 -4.71 -13.30 -17.43
CA VAL A 195 -4.63 -12.02 -16.71
C VAL A 195 -3.19 -11.79 -16.27
N THR A 196 -2.60 -10.66 -16.68
CA THR A 196 -1.25 -10.25 -16.23
C THR A 196 -1.31 -9.83 -14.77
N LYS A 197 -0.40 -10.37 -13.94
CA LYS A 197 -0.31 -10.11 -12.48
C LYS A 197 -1.68 -10.19 -11.80
N PRO A 198 -2.32 -11.37 -11.79
CA PRO A 198 -3.67 -11.53 -11.29
C PRO A 198 -3.77 -11.33 -9.77
N VAL A 199 -2.72 -11.67 -9.03
CA VAL A 199 -2.63 -11.45 -7.58
C VAL A 199 -1.24 -10.93 -7.23
N GLN A 200 -1.18 -9.79 -6.57
CA GLN A 200 0.05 -9.21 -6.04
C GLN A 200 -0.02 -9.11 -4.52
N PHE A 201 1.10 -9.40 -3.85
CA PHE A 201 1.24 -9.21 -2.41
C PHE A 201 2.39 -8.25 -2.11
N SER A 202 2.16 -7.33 -1.18
CA SER A 202 3.23 -6.60 -0.48
C SER A 202 3.26 -7.04 0.98
N LEU A 203 4.44 -6.94 1.59
CA LEU A 203 4.64 -7.19 3.01
C LEU A 203 5.18 -5.92 3.66
N VAL A 204 4.50 -5.45 4.70
CA VAL A 204 4.90 -4.32 5.53
C VAL A 204 5.07 -4.80 6.97
N PRO A 205 6.30 -5.19 7.36
CA PRO A 205 6.63 -5.42 8.75
C PRO A 205 6.68 -4.07 9.48
N PHE A 206 6.01 -3.96 10.62
CA PHE A 206 6.02 -2.74 11.41
C PHE A 206 6.27 -3.03 12.89
N ALA A 207 6.93 -2.09 13.56
CA ALA A 207 7.07 -2.07 15.01
C ALA A 207 6.90 -0.61 15.48
N ALA A 208 7.91 -0.03 16.10
CA ALA A 208 7.94 1.39 16.47
C ALA A 208 8.03 2.29 15.22
N SER A 209 8.68 1.78 14.16
CA SER A 209 8.84 2.40 12.85
C SER A 209 8.69 1.38 11.72
N VAL A 210 8.82 1.84 10.48
CA VAL A 210 8.77 1.01 9.28
C VAL A 210 10.02 1.25 8.44
N ASN A 211 10.60 0.15 7.93
CA ASN A 211 11.81 0.15 7.13
C ASN A 211 11.46 0.16 5.63
N VAL A 212 11.85 1.21 4.92
CA VAL A 212 11.64 1.35 3.47
C VAL A 212 12.80 0.80 2.64
N GLY A 213 13.84 0.29 3.30
CA GLY A 213 15.05 -0.26 2.68
C GLY A 213 16.13 0.80 2.50
N ALA A 214 17.35 0.47 2.96
CA ALA A 214 18.51 1.36 2.90
C ALA A 214 18.91 1.80 1.46
N GLY A 215 18.53 1.01 0.44
CA GLY A 215 18.74 1.34 -0.97
C GLY A 215 17.98 2.57 -1.47
N ASN A 216 16.97 3.03 -0.73
CA ASN A 216 16.14 4.18 -1.09
C ASN A 216 16.69 5.53 -0.60
N ALA A 217 17.92 5.59 -0.08
CA ALA A 217 18.48 6.81 0.51
C ALA A 217 18.52 8.03 -0.44
N SER A 218 18.64 7.78 -1.75
CA SER A 218 18.67 8.82 -2.79
C SER A 218 17.35 8.97 -3.56
N ALA A 219 16.27 8.32 -3.10
CA ALA A 219 14.99 8.39 -3.79
C ALA A 219 14.40 9.81 -3.75
N ALA A 220 13.69 10.20 -4.81
CA ALA A 220 13.16 11.57 -4.95
C ALA A 220 12.09 11.95 -3.91
N TRP A 221 11.46 10.94 -3.29
CA TRP A 221 10.47 11.11 -2.21
C TRP A 221 11.11 11.23 -0.81
N MET A 222 12.42 11.03 -0.70
CA MET A 222 13.19 11.27 0.52
C MET A 222 13.64 12.74 0.61
N ASP A 223 13.73 13.28 1.82
CA ASP A 223 14.30 14.59 2.07
C ASP A 223 15.83 14.57 2.00
N THR A 224 16.35 14.62 0.78
CA THR A 224 17.79 14.64 0.48
C THR A 224 18.42 16.03 0.60
N THR A 225 17.62 17.07 0.90
CA THR A 225 18.09 18.47 0.99
C THR A 225 17.87 19.12 2.35
N GLY A 226 17.17 18.43 3.26
CA GLY A 226 16.89 18.90 4.62
C GLY A 226 15.86 20.02 4.69
N ILE A 227 14.91 20.04 3.76
CA ILE A 227 13.88 21.08 3.66
C ILE A 227 12.59 20.74 4.42
N SER A 228 12.41 19.48 4.83
CA SER A 228 11.28 19.06 5.63
C SER A 228 11.32 19.74 7.01
N PRO A 229 10.17 20.21 7.54
CA PRO A 229 10.13 20.91 8.83
C PRO A 229 10.63 20.09 10.02
N ILE A 230 10.65 18.76 9.91
CA ILE A 230 11.07 17.84 10.99
C ILE A 230 12.53 17.38 10.84
N HIS A 231 13.18 17.71 9.72
CA HIS A 231 14.50 17.16 9.41
C HIS A 231 15.56 17.54 10.43
N HIS A 232 15.44 18.75 10.98
CA HIS A 232 16.39 19.37 11.90
C HIS A 232 15.85 19.58 13.32
N GLU A 233 14.68 19.03 13.66
CA GLU A 233 13.98 19.33 14.92
C GLU A 233 14.79 18.96 16.19
N ASN A 234 15.78 18.06 16.05
CA ASN A 234 16.63 17.59 17.15
C ASN A 234 18.07 18.11 17.11
N PHE A 235 18.42 18.95 16.13
CA PHE A 235 19.81 19.30 15.83
C PHE A 235 20.04 20.81 15.86
N ASP A 236 20.94 21.27 16.73
CA ASP A 236 21.31 22.68 16.82
C ASP A 236 22.55 22.99 15.98
N TRP A 237 22.36 23.17 14.67
CA TRP A 237 23.44 23.50 13.75
C TRP A 237 24.14 24.83 14.03
N THR A 238 23.54 25.71 14.84
CA THR A 238 24.19 26.98 15.23
C THR A 238 25.44 26.75 16.09
N THR A 239 25.51 25.59 16.76
CA THR A 239 26.67 25.15 17.54
C THR A 239 27.88 24.81 16.68
N MET A 240 27.68 24.52 15.39
CA MET A 240 28.74 24.35 14.39
C MET A 240 28.94 25.64 13.57
N SER A 241 29.06 26.79 14.21
CA SER A 241 29.29 28.06 13.50
C SER A 241 30.74 28.22 13.02
N SER A 242 30.99 29.19 12.14
CA SER A 242 32.35 29.59 11.73
C SER A 242 33.21 30.09 12.89
N SER A 243 32.58 30.50 14.01
CA SER A 243 33.26 30.87 15.26
C SER A 243 33.71 29.64 16.06
N PHE A 244 32.97 28.53 15.96
CA PHE A 244 33.37 27.25 16.55
C PHE A 244 34.53 26.63 15.77
N SER A 245 34.43 26.60 14.44
CA SER A 245 35.49 26.11 13.56
C SER A 245 35.54 26.90 12.27
N SER A 246 36.70 27.46 11.95
CA SER A 246 36.92 28.19 10.69
C SER A 246 37.01 27.27 9.47
N THR A 247 37.22 25.97 9.68
CA THR A 247 37.43 24.99 8.61
C THR A 247 36.25 24.04 8.43
N LYS A 248 35.42 23.78 9.45
CA LYS A 248 34.29 22.85 9.36
C LYS A 248 33.09 23.41 10.12
N TYR A 249 32.23 24.12 9.41
CA TYR A 249 31.05 24.78 9.98
C TYR A 249 29.79 24.55 9.13
N ALA A 250 28.64 24.85 9.73
CA ALA A 250 27.33 24.88 9.11
C ALA A 250 26.91 26.34 8.90
N GLU A 251 26.32 26.63 7.74
CA GLU A 251 25.79 27.95 7.42
C GLU A 251 24.38 27.82 6.85
N LYS A 252 23.45 28.66 7.34
CA LYS A 252 22.06 28.65 6.84
C LYS A 252 21.90 29.66 5.71
N ILE A 253 21.64 29.18 4.50
CA ILE A 253 21.47 30.00 3.29
C ILE A 253 20.08 29.70 2.73
N ALA A 254 19.26 30.76 2.58
CA ALA A 254 17.89 30.65 2.06
C ALA A 254 17.04 29.56 2.76
N GLY A 255 17.23 29.39 4.08
CA GLY A 255 16.49 28.41 4.88
C GLY A 255 17.11 27.01 4.96
N ILE A 256 18.12 26.70 4.13
CA ILE A 256 18.79 25.39 4.06
C ILE A 256 20.15 25.47 4.78
N TRP A 257 20.50 24.44 5.54
CA TRP A 257 21.82 24.31 6.16
C TRP A 257 22.82 23.72 5.18
N TYR A 258 23.96 24.37 4.99
CA TYR A 258 25.05 23.93 4.12
C TYR A 258 26.33 23.63 4.90
N ALA A 259 27.07 22.63 4.45
CA ALA A 259 28.38 22.30 4.98
C ALA A 259 29.45 23.23 4.38
N LYS A 260 30.08 24.07 5.19
CA LYS A 260 31.02 25.10 4.75
C LYS A 260 32.40 24.95 5.37
N GLY A 261 33.41 25.41 4.63
CA GLY A 261 34.82 25.29 4.99
C GLY A 261 35.52 24.08 4.38
N THR A 262 36.84 24.01 4.53
CA THR A 262 37.72 23.01 3.91
C THR A 262 37.84 21.69 4.67
N GLY A 263 37.27 21.59 5.87
CA GLY A 263 37.28 20.41 6.74
C GLY A 263 36.17 19.41 6.44
N TRP A 264 35.21 19.76 5.57
CA TRP A 264 34.28 18.80 4.98
C TRP A 264 34.95 18.06 3.81
N ASP A 265 34.65 16.78 3.63
CA ASP A 265 35.15 16.05 2.46
C ASP A 265 34.54 16.60 1.16
N ALA A 266 35.16 16.27 0.03
CA ALA A 266 34.76 16.80 -1.28
C ALA A 266 33.31 16.49 -1.67
N SER A 267 32.70 15.46 -1.08
CA SER A 267 31.32 15.06 -1.38
C SER A 267 30.28 15.78 -0.52
N GLN A 268 30.69 16.39 0.60
CA GLN A 268 29.80 17.11 1.51
C GLN A 268 30.06 18.62 1.52
N LYS A 269 31.26 19.05 1.14
CA LYS A 269 31.61 20.47 1.03
C LYS A 269 30.65 21.19 0.09
N ASP A 270 30.11 22.31 0.58
CA ASP A 270 29.12 23.15 -0.09
C ASP A 270 27.79 22.45 -0.44
N GLN A 271 27.55 21.26 0.10
CA GLN A 271 26.28 20.53 -0.04
C GLN A 271 25.37 20.74 1.17
N PRO A 272 24.04 20.54 1.00
CA PRO A 272 23.10 20.56 2.11
C PRO A 272 23.48 19.57 3.21
N LEU A 273 23.32 19.99 4.46
CA LEU A 273 23.49 19.16 5.65
C LEU A 273 22.18 18.44 5.92
N THR A 274 22.26 17.12 5.98
CA THR A 274 21.11 16.25 6.23
C THR A 274 21.45 15.20 7.26
N ARG A 275 20.45 14.45 7.72
CA ARG A 275 20.68 13.25 8.53
C ARG A 275 21.55 12.21 7.81
N PHE A 276 21.44 12.11 6.47
CA PHE A 276 22.36 11.29 5.67
C PHE A 276 23.79 11.83 5.69
N SER A 277 23.96 13.15 5.71
CA SER A 277 25.27 13.77 5.92
C SER A 277 25.86 13.34 7.26
N ILE A 278 25.06 13.32 8.33
CA ILE A 278 25.54 12.85 9.65
C ILE A 278 25.97 11.38 9.55
N TYR A 279 25.14 10.48 9.02
CA TYR A 279 25.51 9.06 8.84
C TYR A 279 26.82 8.87 8.07
N LYS A 280 27.02 9.65 7.02
CA LYS A 280 28.20 9.55 6.15
C LYS A 280 29.48 10.07 6.82
N GLN A 281 29.35 11.13 7.62
CA GLN A 281 30.48 11.90 8.13
C GLN A 281 30.89 11.52 9.56
N MET A 282 29.97 10.98 10.35
CA MET A 282 30.26 10.55 11.71
C MET A 282 31.19 9.33 11.68
N LYS A 283 32.28 9.41 12.43
CA LYS A 283 33.31 8.37 12.48
C LYS A 283 33.59 7.99 13.92
N ARG A 284 33.85 6.70 14.11
CA ARG A 284 34.40 6.13 15.33
C ARG A 284 35.85 5.74 15.13
N ILE A 285 36.58 5.66 16.24
CA ILE A 285 37.86 4.96 16.27
C ILE A 285 37.56 3.46 16.34
N SER A 286 37.92 2.71 15.30
CA SER A 286 37.74 1.26 15.24
C SER A 286 38.92 0.48 15.79
N ALA A 287 40.12 1.07 15.71
CA ALA A 287 41.35 0.55 16.27
C ALA A 287 42.37 1.66 16.48
N CYS A 288 43.37 1.41 17.32
CA CYS A 288 44.54 2.26 17.45
C CYS A 288 45.78 1.40 17.71
N SER A 289 46.94 1.90 17.28
CA SER A 289 48.21 1.15 17.36
C SER A 289 48.70 0.95 18.80
N LEU A 290 48.31 1.84 19.72
CA LEU A 290 48.72 1.84 21.13
C LEU A 290 47.53 2.23 22.01
N LYS A 291 47.38 1.54 23.14
CA LYS A 291 46.38 1.83 24.17
C LYS A 291 47.06 2.13 25.50
N ASN A 292 46.45 3.05 26.26
CA ASN A 292 46.76 3.30 27.66
C ASN A 292 46.22 2.15 28.52
N TRP A 293 46.63 2.13 29.80
CA TRP A 293 46.23 1.12 30.78
C TRP A 293 44.71 1.07 31.02
N ASP A 294 44.00 2.18 30.80
CA ASP A 294 42.54 2.30 30.91
C ASP A 294 41.78 1.88 29.63
N GLY A 295 42.52 1.42 28.60
CA GLY A 295 41.99 1.00 27.31
C GLY A 295 41.70 2.13 26.32
N THR A 296 41.93 3.40 26.69
CA THR A 296 41.88 4.53 25.76
C THR A 296 43.06 4.49 24.79
N CYS A 297 42.91 5.10 23.62
CA CYS A 297 44.01 5.18 22.67
C CYS A 297 45.04 6.21 23.13
N ALA A 298 46.32 5.83 23.08
CA ALA A 298 47.41 6.73 23.46
C ALA A 298 47.43 7.96 22.53
N SER A 299 47.83 9.13 23.04
CA SER A 299 47.84 10.37 22.26
C SER A 299 48.80 10.33 21.06
N ASN A 300 49.81 9.47 21.12
CA ASN A 300 50.78 9.21 20.04
C ASN A 300 50.43 7.96 19.20
N ALA A 301 49.25 7.37 19.40
CA ALA A 301 48.81 6.22 18.61
C ALA A 301 48.41 6.66 17.19
N THR A 302 48.54 5.73 16.25
CA THR A 302 47.90 5.84 14.94
C THR A 302 46.45 5.40 15.10
N PHE A 303 45.51 6.26 14.72
CA PHE A 303 44.07 5.98 14.79
C PHE A 303 43.53 5.42 13.47
N THR A 304 42.78 4.33 13.55
CA THR A 304 41.98 3.82 12.44
C THR A 304 40.53 4.25 12.64
N TYR A 305 40.00 4.99 11.66
CA TYR A 305 38.62 5.46 11.68
C TYR A 305 37.70 4.57 10.84
N ALA A 306 36.47 4.39 11.29
CA ALA A 306 35.41 3.69 10.56
C ALA A 306 34.06 4.41 10.75
N PRO A 307 33.05 4.14 9.91
CA PRO A 307 31.70 4.66 10.14
C PRO A 307 31.12 4.17 11.49
N VAL A 308 30.36 5.05 12.14
CA VAL A 308 29.61 4.69 13.37
C VAL A 308 28.47 3.73 13.04
N ALA A 309 27.68 4.07 12.03
CA ALA A 309 26.56 3.27 11.53
C ALA A 309 26.29 3.60 10.06
N SER A 310 25.55 2.73 9.38
CA SER A 310 24.88 3.06 8.12
C SER A 310 23.38 3.21 8.38
N TRP A 311 22.68 4.00 7.58
CA TRP A 311 21.23 4.16 7.70
C TRP A 311 20.53 2.81 7.52
N GLY A 312 19.76 2.39 8.52
CA GLY A 312 19.09 1.08 8.54
C GLY A 312 17.91 0.93 7.58
N GLY A 313 17.45 2.05 6.99
CA GLY A 313 16.34 2.08 6.04
C GLY A 313 15.01 2.56 6.65
N CYS A 314 14.93 2.89 7.94
CA CYS A 314 13.69 3.41 8.53
C CYS A 314 13.53 4.92 8.35
N VAL A 315 12.29 5.36 8.27
CA VAL A 315 11.90 6.76 8.08
C VAL A 315 10.97 7.21 9.19
N GLU A 316 11.01 8.51 9.48
CA GLU A 316 10.05 9.12 10.37
C GLU A 316 8.69 9.27 9.69
N SER A 317 7.63 9.17 10.49
CA SER A 317 6.27 9.49 10.08
C SER A 317 6.20 10.96 9.65
N ARG A 318 5.45 11.23 8.58
CA ARG A 318 5.31 12.59 8.07
C ARG A 318 4.53 13.46 9.07
N PRO A 319 4.70 14.79 9.08
CA PRO A 319 3.84 15.66 9.87
C PRO A 319 2.36 15.51 9.49
N TYR A 320 1.47 15.71 10.47
CA TYR A 320 0.04 15.79 10.21
C TYR A 320 -0.28 16.92 9.22
N PRO A 321 -1.21 16.71 8.26
CA PRO A 321 -2.05 15.52 8.09
C PRO A 321 -1.45 14.41 7.22
N TYR A 322 -0.20 14.55 6.77
CA TYR A 322 0.41 13.66 5.79
C TYR A 322 0.82 12.30 6.34
N ASN A 323 0.91 12.11 7.66
CA ASN A 323 1.04 10.78 8.27
C ASN A 323 -0.17 9.90 7.94
N ILE A 324 -1.37 10.46 8.02
CA ILE A 324 -2.65 9.74 7.84
C ILE A 324 -3.22 9.84 6.42
N GLN A 325 -2.47 10.43 5.48
CA GLN A 325 -2.85 10.58 4.08
C GLN A 325 -1.82 9.92 3.16
N ASP A 326 -2.23 9.66 1.93
CA ASP A 326 -1.39 9.15 0.85
C ASP A 326 -0.96 10.24 -0.14
N THR A 327 -0.69 11.45 0.37
CA THR A 327 -0.23 12.55 -0.46
C THR A 327 1.15 12.25 -1.05
N ALA A 328 1.34 12.50 -2.34
CA ALA A 328 2.65 12.34 -2.98
C ALA A 328 3.71 13.27 -2.37
N ALA A 329 4.93 12.74 -2.23
CA ALA A 329 6.08 13.50 -1.76
C ALA A 329 6.49 14.57 -2.78
N SER A 330 6.73 15.81 -2.33
CA SER A 330 7.08 16.93 -3.21
C SER A 330 7.97 17.94 -2.51
N THR A 331 8.99 18.44 -3.20
CA THR A 331 9.86 19.52 -2.70
C THR A 331 9.15 20.87 -2.61
N THR A 332 8.05 21.06 -3.34
CA THR A 332 7.20 22.26 -3.24
C THR A 332 6.34 22.27 -1.99
N LEU A 333 6.14 21.11 -1.37
CA LEU A 333 5.42 20.91 -0.12
C LEU A 333 6.28 20.06 0.84
N PRO A 334 7.36 20.63 1.40
CA PRO A 334 8.40 19.84 2.08
C PRO A 334 7.93 18.90 3.20
N ALA A 335 6.80 19.20 3.84
CA ALA A 335 6.19 18.33 4.84
C ALA A 335 5.71 16.97 4.29
N THR A 336 5.60 16.78 2.98
CA THR A 336 5.24 15.48 2.39
C THR A 336 6.44 14.57 2.12
N LEU A 337 7.67 15.09 2.22
CA LEU A 337 8.91 14.31 2.05
C LEU A 337 9.14 13.39 3.25
N PHE A 338 9.71 12.22 3.00
CA PHE A 338 10.11 11.28 4.04
C PHE A 338 11.50 11.61 4.57
N VAL A 339 11.62 11.70 5.90
CA VAL A 339 12.88 12.02 6.58
C VAL A 339 13.48 10.72 7.10
N PRO A 340 14.78 10.42 6.84
CA PRO A 340 15.41 9.24 7.40
C PRO A 340 15.44 9.34 8.92
N MET A 341 15.13 8.24 9.60
CA MET A 341 15.32 8.19 11.05
C MET A 341 16.79 8.38 11.39
N PHE A 342 17.03 9.16 12.44
CA PHE A 342 18.32 9.30 13.09
C PHE A 342 18.01 9.58 14.55
N ALA A 343 18.16 8.57 15.40
CA ALA A 343 18.00 8.71 16.84
C ALA A 343 19.18 9.54 17.39
N PRO A 344 18.95 10.77 17.88
CA PRO A 344 20.02 11.57 18.42
C PRO A 344 20.67 10.85 19.59
N ASP A 345 21.98 11.01 19.70
CA ASP A 345 22.71 10.68 20.92
C ASP A 345 22.20 11.52 22.10
N GLU A 346 21.75 10.84 23.16
CA GLU A 346 21.26 11.45 24.39
C GLU A 346 22.38 11.71 25.39
N THR A 347 22.08 12.38 26.50
CA THR A 347 23.15 12.83 27.41
C THR A 347 23.94 11.70 28.06
N ASP A 348 25.24 11.94 28.24
CA ASP A 348 26.16 11.12 29.03
C ASP A 348 25.88 11.14 30.55
N ARG A 349 25.00 12.04 31.00
CA ARG A 349 24.65 12.20 32.41
C ARG A 349 23.60 11.22 32.87
N VAL A 350 23.69 10.90 34.15
CA VAL A 350 22.74 10.06 34.87
C VAL A 350 21.88 10.88 35.80
N ASP A 351 20.67 10.39 36.08
CA ASP A 351 19.78 11.02 37.06
C ASP A 351 20.22 10.72 38.51
N SER A 352 19.43 11.19 39.50
CA SER A 352 19.70 10.96 40.92
C SER A 352 19.71 9.47 41.34
N SER A 353 19.18 8.58 40.50
CA SER A 353 19.18 7.13 40.68
C SER A 353 20.26 6.45 39.84
N SER A 354 21.20 7.22 39.31
CA SER A 354 22.27 6.78 38.42
C SER A 354 21.76 6.10 37.14
N ARG A 355 20.52 6.36 36.71
CA ARG A 355 19.98 5.84 35.46
C ARG A 355 20.50 6.65 34.27
N PRO A 356 21.00 6.00 33.21
CA PRO A 356 21.46 6.68 32.01
C PRO A 356 20.28 7.20 31.18
N ALA A 357 20.57 7.98 30.13
CA ALA A 357 19.58 8.24 29.09
C ALA A 357 19.27 6.94 28.31
N ASN A 358 18.20 6.91 27.50
CA ASN A 358 17.82 5.69 26.79
C ASN A 358 18.80 5.33 25.69
N ASN A 359 19.24 6.31 24.90
CA ASN A 359 20.07 6.11 23.71
C ASN A 359 21.34 6.97 23.76
N ASN A 360 22.22 6.68 24.73
CA ASN A 360 23.52 7.34 24.89
C ASN A 360 24.60 6.46 24.25
N TRP A 361 24.99 6.77 23.02
CA TRP A 361 25.87 5.95 22.17
C TRP A 361 27.13 6.68 21.72
N ASP A 362 27.22 7.98 21.95
CA ASP A 362 28.40 8.79 21.69
C ASP A 362 28.83 9.55 22.94
N VAL A 363 30.01 10.16 22.91
CA VAL A 363 30.43 11.03 24.00
C VAL A 363 29.96 12.46 23.71
N ASP A 364 29.36 13.10 24.71
CA ASP A 364 28.98 14.51 24.69
C ASP A 364 30.23 15.44 24.72
N ALA A 365 31.10 15.37 23.71
CA ALA A 365 32.31 16.16 23.61
C ALA A 365 32.51 16.72 22.19
N PRO A 366 33.04 17.95 22.03
CA PRO A 366 33.43 18.88 23.09
C PRO A 366 32.23 19.74 23.56
N VAL A 367 31.59 19.42 24.69
CA VAL A 367 30.53 20.26 25.27
C VAL A 367 30.99 20.91 26.56
N SER A 368 30.50 22.12 26.86
CA SER A 368 30.84 22.79 28.12
C SER A 368 30.34 21.98 29.33
N SER A 369 31.13 21.93 30.41
CA SER A 369 30.75 21.23 31.65
C SER A 369 29.49 21.80 32.28
N GLY A 370 29.18 23.09 32.06
CA GLY A 370 27.96 23.75 32.53
C GLY A 370 26.73 23.58 31.62
N ALA A 371 26.85 22.93 30.45
CA ALA A 371 25.71 22.72 29.56
C ALA A 371 24.62 21.87 30.21
N SER A 372 23.37 22.28 30.03
CA SER A 372 22.18 21.47 30.36
C SER A 372 22.12 20.22 29.49
N ASP A 373 21.46 19.17 29.96
CA ASP A 373 21.25 17.90 29.23
C ASP A 373 20.55 18.12 27.88
N ALA A 374 19.56 19.02 27.84
CA ALA A 374 18.89 19.41 26.59
C ALA A 374 19.82 20.09 25.57
N ALA A 375 20.89 20.76 26.04
CA ALA A 375 21.89 21.37 25.17
C ALA A 375 22.90 20.35 24.67
N ARG A 376 23.25 19.36 25.50
CA ARG A 376 24.11 18.22 25.14
C ARG A 376 23.49 17.36 24.04
N GLN A 377 22.21 17.01 24.20
CA GLN A 377 21.49 16.17 23.23
C GLN A 377 21.44 16.76 21.81
N ARG A 378 21.24 18.08 21.69
CA ARG A 378 21.17 18.77 20.38
C ARG A 378 22.50 19.26 19.83
N TYR A 379 23.60 19.10 20.58
CA TYR A 379 24.90 19.67 20.27
C TYR A 379 25.49 18.98 19.04
N MET A 380 25.74 19.73 17.97
CA MET A 380 26.15 19.13 16.69
C MET A 380 27.63 18.74 16.59
N PRO A 381 28.60 19.47 17.18
CA PRO A 381 30.00 19.10 17.07
C PRO A 381 30.34 17.69 17.54
N LYS A 382 29.58 17.11 18.48
CA LYS A 382 29.85 15.75 18.99
C LYS A 382 29.85 14.66 17.92
N TYR A 383 29.02 14.81 16.87
CA TYR A 383 28.98 13.84 15.77
C TYR A 383 30.17 13.92 14.81
N PHE A 384 31.02 14.94 14.94
CA PHE A 384 32.08 15.24 13.97
C PHE A 384 33.46 15.35 14.59
N ASP A 385 33.54 15.52 15.91
CA ASP A 385 34.77 15.56 16.70
C ASP A 385 34.98 14.24 17.43
N TRP A 386 36.22 13.77 17.49
CA TRP A 386 36.51 12.39 17.95
C TRP A 386 37.06 12.35 19.36
N VAL A 387 36.49 11.47 20.17
CA VAL A 387 37.09 11.02 21.43
C VAL A 387 38.14 9.95 21.17
N ASN A 388 39.26 9.98 21.91
CA ASN A 388 40.39 9.04 21.80
C ASN A 388 40.09 7.63 22.36
N LYS A 389 38.89 7.08 22.12
CA LYS A 389 38.47 5.77 22.61
C LYS A 389 37.91 4.91 21.47
N VAL A 390 38.27 3.63 21.46
CA VAL A 390 37.68 2.65 20.52
C VAL A 390 36.23 2.39 20.92
N THR A 391 35.30 2.60 19.99
CA THR A 391 33.86 2.37 20.18
C THR A 391 33.33 1.34 19.16
N PRO A 392 32.24 0.60 19.46
CA PRO A 392 31.66 -0.36 18.51
C PRO A 392 30.99 0.33 17.31
N ALA A 393 30.73 -0.43 16.25
CA ALA A 393 29.77 -0.01 15.22
C ALA A 393 28.35 -0.34 15.69
N TYR A 394 27.38 0.48 15.28
CA TYR A 394 25.96 0.26 15.56
C TYR A 394 25.23 -0.28 14.33
N GLY A 395 24.38 -1.28 14.57
CA GLY A 395 23.56 -1.95 13.56
C GLY A 395 22.13 -1.42 13.54
N MET A 396 21.17 -2.32 13.26
CA MET A 396 19.73 -2.06 13.44
C MET A 396 19.40 -1.99 14.94
N ASP A 397 18.35 -1.24 15.26
CA ASP A 397 17.86 -0.99 16.63
C ASP A 397 18.93 -0.55 17.65
N ALA A 398 19.95 0.16 17.19
CA ALA A 398 21.01 0.67 18.05
C ALA A 398 21.63 1.97 17.53
N GLY A 399 22.15 2.78 18.46
CA GLY A 399 22.79 4.05 18.20
C GLY A 399 21.88 4.98 17.38
N PRO A 400 22.35 5.50 16.23
CA PRO A 400 21.53 6.29 15.32
C PRO A 400 20.30 5.56 14.75
N ASN A 401 20.31 4.23 14.70
CA ASN A 401 19.22 3.40 14.16
C ASN A 401 18.29 2.86 15.26
N THR A 402 18.39 3.32 16.50
CA THR A 402 17.46 2.92 17.57
C THR A 402 16.00 3.13 17.14
N SER A 403 15.13 2.18 17.47
CA SER A 403 13.72 2.08 17.02
C SER A 403 13.54 1.68 15.54
N CYS A 404 14.62 1.40 14.80
CA CYS A 404 14.60 0.78 13.48
C CYS A 404 14.94 -0.71 13.61
N SER A 405 13.94 -1.53 13.95
CA SER A 405 14.07 -2.97 14.23
C SER A 405 13.52 -3.87 13.13
N THR A 406 12.72 -3.33 12.19
CA THR A 406 12.01 -4.13 11.20
C THR A 406 12.84 -4.42 9.96
N THR A 407 12.52 -5.53 9.28
CA THR A 407 12.98 -5.78 7.92
C THR A 407 12.32 -4.82 6.93
N ALA A 408 12.97 -4.62 5.78
CA ALA A 408 12.48 -3.72 4.75
C ALA A 408 11.14 -4.21 4.15
N ILE A 409 10.27 -3.25 3.81
CA ILE A 409 9.05 -3.50 3.04
C ILE A 409 9.38 -4.29 1.78
N THR A 410 8.56 -5.30 1.52
CA THR A 410 8.56 -5.98 0.22
C THR A 410 7.45 -5.37 -0.65
N PRO A 411 7.79 -4.72 -1.77
CA PRO A 411 6.79 -4.11 -2.66
C PRO A 411 5.84 -5.13 -3.28
N LEU A 412 4.76 -4.65 -3.91
CA LEU A 412 3.77 -5.51 -4.55
C LEU A 412 4.40 -6.44 -5.58
N THR A 413 4.42 -7.73 -5.25
CA THR A 413 5.06 -8.79 -6.03
C THR A 413 4.00 -9.76 -6.54
N ASP A 414 4.09 -10.16 -7.81
CA ASP A 414 3.16 -11.12 -8.42
C ASP A 414 3.39 -12.54 -7.88
N VAL A 415 2.47 -12.99 -7.03
CA VAL A 415 2.52 -14.31 -6.39
C VAL A 415 1.97 -15.43 -7.27
N SER A 416 1.43 -15.12 -8.45
CA SER A 416 1.07 -16.17 -9.43
C SER A 416 2.32 -16.91 -9.95
N THR A 417 3.49 -16.28 -9.83
CA THR A 417 4.79 -16.89 -10.14
C THR A 417 5.42 -17.56 -8.92
N THR A 418 6.07 -18.71 -9.11
CA THR A 418 6.79 -19.39 -8.03
C THR A 418 7.87 -18.52 -7.40
N ALA A 419 8.56 -17.72 -8.22
CA ALA A 419 9.59 -16.79 -7.75
C ALA A 419 8.99 -15.70 -6.85
N GLY A 420 7.89 -15.07 -7.27
CA GLY A 420 7.23 -14.02 -6.48
C GLY A 420 6.61 -14.54 -5.19
N ALA A 421 5.95 -15.70 -5.23
CA ALA A 421 5.45 -16.36 -4.02
C ALA A 421 6.58 -16.70 -3.04
N THR A 422 7.72 -17.21 -3.55
CA THR A 422 8.89 -17.51 -2.72
C THR A 422 9.50 -16.26 -2.11
N LEU A 423 9.57 -15.16 -2.86
CA LEU A 423 10.09 -13.88 -2.38
C LEU A 423 9.27 -13.36 -1.19
N ILE A 424 7.94 -13.34 -1.29
CA ILE A 424 7.06 -12.91 -0.20
C ILE A 424 7.19 -13.84 1.02
N LYS A 425 7.23 -15.16 0.82
CA LYS A 425 7.39 -16.11 1.93
C LYS A 425 8.73 -15.98 2.65
N ASN A 426 9.81 -15.76 1.91
CA ASN A 426 11.13 -15.50 2.48
C ASN A 426 11.15 -14.19 3.27
N ALA A 427 10.45 -13.15 2.79
CA ALA A 427 10.31 -11.89 3.51
C ALA A 427 9.53 -12.08 4.82
N ILE A 428 8.46 -12.88 4.82
CA ILE A 428 7.72 -13.27 6.03
C ILE A 428 8.64 -14.01 7.00
N ASP A 429 9.44 -14.95 6.52
CA ASP A 429 10.36 -15.73 7.37
C ASP A 429 11.46 -14.85 7.98
N ALA A 430 11.93 -13.84 7.24
CA ALA A 430 12.97 -12.90 7.68
C ALA A 430 12.53 -11.88 8.74
N MET A 431 11.22 -11.70 8.96
CA MET A 431 10.72 -10.79 9.98
C MET A 431 11.28 -11.17 11.37
N ALA A 432 11.56 -10.17 12.21
CA ALA A 432 11.99 -10.34 13.58
C ALA A 432 11.08 -9.54 14.52
N ASP A 433 10.75 -10.15 15.65
CA ASP A 433 9.92 -9.65 16.74
C ASP A 433 10.74 -8.77 17.70
N ASP A 434 10.70 -7.46 17.48
CA ASP A 434 11.38 -6.47 18.31
C ASP A 434 10.78 -5.05 18.19
N GLY A 435 10.72 -4.35 19.33
CA GLY A 435 10.27 -2.96 19.41
C GLY A 435 8.81 -2.75 19.86
N ALA A 436 8.34 -1.49 19.73
CA ALA A 436 7.01 -1.03 20.09
C ALA A 436 5.94 -1.37 19.02
N THR A 437 4.69 -0.98 19.26
CA THR A 437 3.54 -1.26 18.38
C THR A 437 2.99 0.05 17.82
N ASN A 438 3.28 0.37 16.56
CA ASN A 438 2.76 1.55 15.85
C ASN A 438 1.88 1.15 14.66
N VAL A 439 0.65 0.74 14.96
CA VAL A 439 -0.33 0.30 13.95
C VAL A 439 -0.67 1.41 12.93
N PRO A 440 -0.84 2.70 13.30
CA PRO A 440 -1.02 3.77 12.32
C PRO A 440 0.08 3.82 11.28
N GLU A 441 1.35 3.74 11.68
CA GLU A 441 2.47 3.81 10.74
C GLU A 441 2.51 2.57 9.84
N GLY A 442 2.31 1.38 10.40
CA GLY A 442 2.20 0.15 9.62
C GLY A 442 1.08 0.21 8.57
N MET A 443 -0.11 0.68 8.96
CA MET A 443 -1.24 0.83 8.04
C MET A 443 -0.98 1.90 6.98
N ALA A 444 -0.34 3.01 7.34
CA ALA A 444 -0.07 4.09 6.39
C ALA A 444 0.91 3.62 5.30
N TRP A 445 1.92 2.83 5.68
CA TRP A 445 2.81 2.17 4.71
C TRP A 445 2.11 1.06 3.94
N GLY A 446 1.24 0.29 4.59
CA GLY A 446 0.41 -0.71 3.91
C GLY A 446 -0.47 -0.12 2.83
N TRP A 447 -1.00 1.09 3.03
CA TRP A 447 -1.75 1.82 2.03
C TRP A 447 -0.82 2.30 0.91
N ARG A 448 0.33 2.90 1.24
CA ARG A 448 1.32 3.38 0.27
C ARG A 448 1.87 2.29 -0.66
N THR A 449 1.96 1.03 -0.20
CA THR A 449 2.37 -0.07 -1.09
C THR A 449 1.29 -0.48 -2.08
N LEU A 450 0.02 -0.18 -1.79
CA LEU A 450 -1.10 -0.44 -2.69
C LEU A 450 -1.29 0.70 -3.69
N SER A 451 -0.85 1.91 -3.36
CA SER A 451 -1.01 3.07 -4.23
C SER A 451 -0.12 3.02 -5.47
N SER A 452 -0.50 3.77 -6.50
CA SER A 452 0.25 3.86 -7.76
C SER A 452 1.42 4.86 -7.70
N THR A 453 1.40 5.76 -6.71
CA THR A 453 2.42 6.78 -6.54
C THR A 453 3.61 6.30 -5.70
N ALA A 454 4.77 6.93 -5.88
CA ALA A 454 5.93 6.68 -5.02
C ALA A 454 5.55 6.87 -3.53
N PRO A 455 6.09 6.06 -2.59
CA PRO A 455 7.39 5.37 -2.69
C PRO A 455 7.46 4.07 -3.49
N PHE A 456 6.36 3.33 -3.60
CA PHE A 456 6.29 2.03 -4.29
C PHE A 456 5.26 2.11 -5.40
N THR A 457 5.69 2.11 -6.66
CA THR A 457 4.84 2.38 -7.82
C THR A 457 4.30 1.11 -8.49
N GLU A 458 4.41 -0.04 -7.83
CA GLU A 458 3.98 -1.33 -8.35
C GLU A 458 2.45 -1.51 -8.30
N GLY A 459 1.75 -0.68 -7.52
CA GLY A 459 0.30 -0.65 -7.46
C GLY A 459 -0.33 -0.10 -8.74
N ARG A 460 -1.43 -0.71 -9.16
CA ARG A 460 -2.22 -0.23 -10.30
C ARG A 460 -2.82 1.15 -10.03
N PRO A 461 -3.09 1.96 -11.07
CA PRO A 461 -3.77 3.24 -10.90
C PRO A 461 -5.08 3.09 -10.12
N GLU A 462 -5.40 4.06 -9.28
CA GLU A 462 -6.62 4.10 -8.46
C GLU A 462 -7.88 4.22 -9.33
N THR A 463 -7.72 4.66 -10.58
CA THR A 463 -8.78 4.72 -11.59
C THR A 463 -8.99 3.40 -12.33
N GLU A 464 -8.10 2.41 -12.19
CA GLU A 464 -8.23 1.11 -12.87
C GLU A 464 -9.41 0.32 -12.30
N ARG A 465 -10.44 0.09 -13.11
CA ARG A 465 -11.62 -0.68 -12.70
C ARG A 465 -11.34 -2.19 -12.77
N GLY A 466 -11.95 -2.96 -11.85
CA GLY A 466 -11.74 -4.41 -11.76
C GLY A 466 -10.48 -4.82 -10.97
N ASN A 467 -9.85 -3.86 -10.29
CA ASN A 467 -8.77 -4.12 -9.35
C ASN A 467 -9.23 -3.87 -7.91
N ASP A 468 -9.13 -4.90 -7.06
CA ASP A 468 -9.39 -4.74 -5.63
C ASP A 468 -8.08 -4.54 -4.87
N LYS A 469 -7.99 -3.40 -4.17
CA LYS A 469 -6.89 -3.08 -3.24
C LYS A 469 -7.33 -3.46 -1.83
N VAL A 470 -6.64 -4.41 -1.22
CA VAL A 470 -6.95 -4.92 0.12
C VAL A 470 -5.78 -4.73 1.05
N LEU A 471 -6.02 -4.11 2.18
CA LEU A 471 -5.05 -3.90 3.25
C LEU A 471 -5.45 -4.77 4.43
N ILE A 472 -4.56 -5.68 4.83
CA ILE A 472 -4.78 -6.60 5.94
C ILE A 472 -3.83 -6.20 7.08
N VAL A 473 -4.39 -5.67 8.17
CA VAL A 473 -3.63 -5.33 9.38
C VAL A 473 -3.77 -6.44 10.40
N LEU A 474 -2.66 -6.93 10.93
CA LEU A 474 -2.65 -7.81 12.09
C LEU A 474 -1.80 -7.20 13.19
N THR A 475 -2.33 -7.21 14.41
CA THR A 475 -1.61 -6.80 15.62
C THR A 475 -2.05 -7.63 16.83
N ASP A 476 -1.14 -7.86 17.77
CA ASP A 476 -1.42 -8.55 19.03
C ASP A 476 -1.55 -7.59 20.23
N GLY A 477 -1.49 -6.28 19.99
CA GLY A 477 -1.34 -5.29 21.04
C GLY A 477 -2.04 -3.97 20.76
N ALA A 478 -2.16 -3.17 21.83
CA ALA A 478 -2.55 -1.78 21.71
C ALA A 478 -1.41 -0.94 21.11
N ASN A 479 -1.75 0.21 20.51
CA ASN A 479 -0.76 1.17 20.08
C ASN A 479 0.10 1.63 21.27
N THR A 480 1.43 1.59 21.12
CA THR A 480 2.37 1.95 22.18
C THR A 480 3.37 3.00 21.73
N TYR A 481 3.59 3.95 22.62
CA TYR A 481 4.67 4.93 22.59
C TYR A 481 5.10 5.16 24.03
N TYR A 482 6.40 5.30 24.27
CA TYR A 482 6.94 5.16 25.61
C TYR A 482 7.60 6.44 26.12
N THR A 483 7.29 6.79 27.37
CA THR A 483 8.11 7.71 28.16
C THR A 483 9.48 7.10 28.46
N PRO A 484 10.55 7.91 28.58
CA PRO A 484 11.91 7.41 28.78
C PRO A 484 12.06 6.46 29.98
N THR A 485 11.31 6.71 31.06
CA THR A 485 11.37 5.93 32.30
C THR A 485 10.54 4.64 32.27
N SER A 486 9.75 4.40 31.21
CA SER A 486 8.85 3.25 31.12
C SER A 486 9.43 2.05 30.35
N VAL A 487 10.62 2.20 29.79
CA VAL A 487 11.36 1.16 29.05
C VAL A 487 12.76 1.03 29.61
N THR A 488 13.38 -0.13 29.40
CA THR A 488 14.82 -0.31 29.65
C THR A 488 15.62 0.52 28.65
N ALA A 489 16.66 1.22 29.13
CA ALA A 489 17.60 1.88 28.25
C ALA A 489 18.43 0.86 27.46
N GLN A 490 19.10 1.32 26.42
CA GLN A 490 20.00 0.47 25.64
C GLN A 490 21.19 0.00 26.50
N THR A 491 21.65 -1.23 26.25
CA THR A 491 22.69 -1.88 27.10
C THR A 491 24.02 -1.12 27.12
N TYR A 492 24.29 -0.34 26.07
CA TYR A 492 25.47 0.52 25.96
C TYR A 492 25.30 1.90 26.63
N SER A 493 24.10 2.29 27.06
CA SER A 493 23.84 3.64 27.56
C SER A 493 24.44 3.93 28.94
N GLY A 494 24.71 2.92 29.77
CA GLY A 494 25.35 3.09 31.07
C GLY A 494 25.06 1.95 32.06
N THR A 495 25.61 2.02 33.27
CA THR A 495 25.60 0.90 34.25
C THR A 495 24.20 0.45 34.70
N ASN A 496 23.26 1.38 34.90
CA ASN A 496 21.91 1.08 35.40
C ASN A 496 20.84 1.09 34.29
N TRP A 497 21.22 0.74 33.06
CA TRP A 497 20.33 0.77 31.89
C TRP A 497 19.03 -0.04 32.08
N ASN A 498 19.10 -1.14 32.84
CA ASN A 498 17.99 -2.06 33.09
C ASN A 498 16.93 -1.50 34.05
N TYR A 499 17.18 -0.37 34.71
CA TYR A 499 16.21 0.35 35.56
C TYR A 499 15.46 1.47 34.81
N GLY A 500 15.65 1.51 33.50
CA GLY A 500 15.04 2.44 32.57
C GLY A 500 15.83 3.71 32.32
N GLY A 501 15.46 4.43 31.26
CA GLY A 501 16.14 5.66 30.87
C GLY A 501 15.63 6.91 31.60
N ASN A 502 16.51 7.87 31.84
CA ASN A 502 16.14 9.19 32.35
C ASN A 502 15.56 10.10 31.25
N ASP A 503 14.92 11.21 31.66
CA ASP A 503 14.40 12.27 30.77
C ASP A 503 15.01 13.63 31.13
N LEU A 504 16.32 13.69 31.43
CA LEU A 504 16.98 14.93 31.86
C LEU A 504 16.92 16.03 30.79
N ALA A 505 16.96 15.65 29.51
CA ALA A 505 16.82 16.57 28.38
C ALA A 505 15.38 17.06 28.15
N GLY A 506 14.38 16.44 28.78
CA GLY A 506 12.98 16.83 28.68
C GLY A 506 12.31 16.49 27.34
N SER A 507 12.77 15.42 26.67
CA SER A 507 12.25 14.92 25.39
C SER A 507 10.83 14.30 25.51
N LYS A 508 10.44 13.91 26.73
CA LYS A 508 9.12 13.34 27.12
C LYS A 508 8.75 11.98 26.52
N ALA A 509 9.47 11.50 25.54
CA ALA A 509 9.32 10.15 24.99
C ALA A 509 10.67 9.62 24.50
N ILE A 510 10.77 8.31 24.29
CA ILE A 510 11.88 7.74 23.53
C ILE A 510 11.76 8.13 22.04
N TYR A 511 12.89 8.14 21.34
CA TYR A 511 12.91 8.41 19.92
C TYR A 511 12.28 7.25 19.13
N SER A 512 11.33 7.54 18.23
CA SER A 512 10.69 6.55 17.37
C SER A 512 10.18 7.20 16.06
N ALA A 513 9.24 6.59 15.33
CA ALA A 513 8.77 7.10 14.02
C ALA A 513 8.24 8.55 14.09
N LEU A 514 7.65 8.97 15.21
CA LEU A 514 7.16 10.33 15.42
C LEU A 514 8.21 11.28 16.04
N GLY A 515 9.48 10.88 16.10
CA GLY A 515 10.57 11.66 16.68
C GLY A 515 10.56 11.64 18.21
N TYR A 516 10.87 12.76 18.84
CA TYR A 516 10.55 13.00 20.25
C TYR A 516 9.22 13.74 20.36
N VAL A 517 8.52 13.62 21.50
CA VAL A 517 7.29 14.40 21.73
C VAL A 517 7.61 15.87 21.94
N VAL A 518 8.73 16.19 22.58
CA VAL A 518 9.24 17.56 22.72
C VAL A 518 10.63 17.64 22.09
N PRO A 519 10.73 17.91 20.77
CA PRO A 519 12.00 18.13 20.10
C PRO A 519 12.59 19.51 20.46
N TYR A 520 13.87 19.74 20.15
CA TYR A 520 14.54 21.02 20.40
C TYR A 520 13.88 22.19 19.67
N SER A 521 13.61 22.02 18.38
CA SER A 521 12.96 23.01 17.55
C SER A 521 11.63 22.45 17.06
N ASN A 522 10.54 22.83 17.71
CA ASN A 522 9.20 22.44 17.27
C ASN A 522 8.62 23.48 16.31
N GLY A 523 8.38 23.06 15.06
CA GLY A 523 7.65 23.87 14.08
C GLY A 523 6.14 23.97 14.32
N TYR A 524 5.63 23.28 15.35
CA TYR A 524 4.22 23.15 15.68
C TYR A 524 3.94 23.59 17.13
N SER A 525 2.66 23.80 17.46
CA SER A 525 2.24 24.23 18.80
C SER A 525 2.49 23.19 19.90
N TYR A 526 2.58 21.92 19.55
CA TYR A 526 2.83 20.79 20.45
C TYR A 526 3.44 19.62 19.64
N GLY A 527 3.83 18.54 20.33
CA GLY A 527 4.49 17.39 19.70
C GLY A 527 3.67 16.76 18.58
N ARG A 528 4.35 16.19 17.57
CA ARG A 528 3.72 15.61 16.37
C ARG A 528 2.69 14.54 16.68
N MET A 529 2.93 13.77 17.74
CA MET A 529 2.00 12.77 18.29
C MET A 529 0.58 13.33 18.50
N PHE A 530 0.46 14.59 18.89
CA PHE A 530 -0.83 15.18 19.27
C PHE A 530 -1.48 16.02 18.17
N LEU A 531 -0.86 16.15 16.98
CA LEU A 531 -1.43 16.91 15.87
C LEU A 531 -2.67 16.21 15.30
N GLY A 532 -3.75 16.96 15.10
CA GLY A 532 -5.00 16.43 14.57
C GLY A 532 -5.76 15.48 15.51
N THR A 533 -5.48 15.53 16.81
CA THR A 533 -6.18 14.75 17.84
C THR A 533 -6.91 15.66 18.82
N ASP A 534 -7.86 15.13 19.57
CA ASP A 534 -8.60 15.83 20.64
C ASP A 534 -8.02 15.53 22.04
N VAL A 535 -6.94 14.76 22.11
CA VAL A 535 -6.26 14.47 23.38
C VAL A 535 -5.63 15.71 24.01
N THR A 536 -5.44 15.65 25.34
CA THR A 536 -4.69 16.64 26.13
C THR A 536 -3.26 16.79 25.61
N LYS A 537 -2.78 18.02 25.41
CA LYS A 537 -1.51 18.30 24.69
C LYS A 537 -0.27 18.38 25.59
N ASP A 538 -0.49 18.46 26.90
CA ASP A 538 0.50 18.56 27.97
C ASP A 538 0.52 17.32 28.88
N ASP A 539 -0.30 16.31 28.59
CA ASP A 539 -0.23 14.99 29.24
C ASP A 539 0.73 14.07 28.47
N TYR A 540 1.91 13.87 29.04
CA TYR A 540 2.99 13.04 28.48
C TYR A 540 2.96 11.59 28.97
N SER A 541 1.81 11.07 29.38
CA SER A 541 1.67 9.67 29.79
C SER A 541 1.58 8.71 28.60
N ASN A 542 2.08 7.48 28.79
CA ASN A 542 1.93 6.41 27.78
C ASN A 542 0.45 6.20 27.38
N ALA A 543 -0.47 6.34 28.34
CA ALA A 543 -1.91 6.20 28.09
C ALA A 543 -2.44 7.30 27.15
N ASN A 544 -1.98 8.53 27.30
CA ASN A 544 -2.37 9.63 26.42
C ASN A 544 -1.75 9.48 25.02
N TYR A 545 -0.51 8.98 24.93
CA TYR A 545 0.09 8.62 23.64
C TYR A 545 -0.71 7.54 22.91
N THR A 546 -1.11 6.46 23.59
CA THR A 546 -1.98 5.41 23.02
C THR A 546 -3.30 5.98 22.49
N LYS A 547 -3.95 6.89 23.23
CA LYS A 547 -5.18 7.56 22.77
C LYS A 547 -4.94 8.38 21.50
N ALA A 548 -3.88 9.17 21.45
CA ALA A 548 -3.54 9.98 20.28
C ALA A 548 -3.29 9.12 19.04
N MET A 549 -2.54 8.01 19.20
CA MET A 549 -2.29 7.05 18.12
C MET A 549 -3.58 6.35 17.67
N ASN A 550 -4.50 6.03 18.57
CA ASN A 550 -5.80 5.46 18.22
C ASN A 550 -6.68 6.41 17.40
N GLU A 551 -6.64 7.71 17.69
CA GLU A 551 -7.32 8.72 16.88
C GLU A 551 -6.69 8.86 15.49
N HIS A 552 -5.35 8.86 15.39
CA HIS A 552 -4.66 8.79 14.09
C HIS A 552 -5.02 7.53 13.30
N PHE A 553 -5.07 6.38 13.96
CA PHE A 553 -5.48 5.12 13.34
C PHE A 553 -6.89 5.22 12.77
N ALA A 554 -7.87 5.70 13.56
CA ALA A 554 -9.24 5.86 13.10
C ALA A 554 -9.35 6.80 11.89
N ALA A 555 -8.66 7.93 11.92
CA ALA A 555 -8.64 8.89 10.81
C ALA A 555 -8.02 8.28 9.54
N LEU A 556 -6.88 7.60 9.69
CA LEU A 556 -6.21 6.89 8.59
C LEU A 556 -7.11 5.80 7.98
N CYS A 557 -7.82 5.03 8.80
CA CYS A 557 -8.78 4.03 8.32
C CYS A 557 -9.88 4.63 7.46
N ASN A 558 -10.42 5.77 7.88
CA ASN A 558 -11.45 6.46 7.12
C ASN A 558 -10.90 6.99 5.79
N ASN A 559 -9.69 7.54 5.79
CA ASN A 559 -9.03 8.03 4.57
C ASN A 559 -8.74 6.89 3.58
N ALA A 560 -8.21 5.76 4.05
CA ALA A 560 -7.93 4.59 3.20
C ALA A 560 -9.20 4.01 2.58
N LYS A 561 -10.28 3.88 3.38
CA LYS A 561 -11.59 3.42 2.87
C LYS A 561 -12.20 4.39 1.86
N ALA A 562 -12.07 5.70 2.10
CA ALA A 562 -12.52 6.73 1.16
C ALA A 562 -11.73 6.68 -0.17
N ALA A 563 -10.48 6.21 -0.14
CA ALA A 563 -9.67 5.97 -1.33
C ALA A 563 -9.95 4.62 -2.03
N GLY A 564 -10.99 3.88 -1.61
CA GLY A 564 -11.38 2.61 -2.23
C GLY A 564 -10.60 1.39 -1.76
N VAL A 565 -9.77 1.52 -0.72
CA VAL A 565 -9.05 0.39 -0.11
C VAL A 565 -9.97 -0.39 0.82
N MET A 566 -10.07 -1.70 0.62
CA MET A 566 -10.74 -2.58 1.55
C MET A 566 -9.82 -2.89 2.73
N VAL A 567 -10.25 -2.56 3.94
CA VAL A 567 -9.45 -2.79 5.15
C VAL A 567 -9.97 -4.02 5.89
N MET A 568 -9.08 -4.99 6.11
CA MET A 568 -9.30 -6.17 6.94
C MET A 568 -8.40 -6.09 8.17
N THR A 569 -8.92 -6.44 9.34
CA THR A 569 -8.14 -6.33 10.58
C THR A 569 -8.22 -7.60 11.41
N ILE A 570 -7.10 -8.01 11.99
CA ILE A 570 -6.98 -9.19 12.83
C ILE A 570 -6.38 -8.76 14.17
N ALA A 571 -7.12 -8.99 15.25
CA ALA A 571 -6.60 -8.93 16.61
C ALA A 571 -6.09 -10.33 16.99
N LEU A 572 -4.85 -10.43 17.48
CA LEU A 572 -4.27 -11.69 17.94
C LEU A 572 -4.16 -11.72 19.46
N ASP A 573 -4.82 -12.70 20.09
CA ASP A 573 -4.76 -12.98 21.54
C ASP A 573 -5.19 -11.82 22.47
N LEU A 574 -5.92 -10.83 21.96
CA LEU A 574 -6.48 -9.74 22.78
C LEU A 574 -7.66 -10.22 23.64
N ASP A 575 -7.67 -9.80 24.90
CA ASP A 575 -8.66 -10.15 25.91
C ASP A 575 -9.71 -9.05 26.09
N ALA A 576 -10.97 -9.37 25.78
CA ALA A 576 -12.09 -8.44 25.88
C ALA A 576 -12.42 -8.00 27.31
N THR A 577 -11.89 -8.69 28.31
CA THR A 577 -12.07 -8.32 29.72
C THR A 577 -11.12 -7.20 30.16
N LYS A 578 -10.02 -6.98 29.45
CA LYS A 578 -9.08 -5.89 29.73
C LYS A 578 -9.46 -4.65 28.95
N THR A 579 -9.70 -3.53 29.65
CA THR A 579 -10.20 -2.28 29.05
C THR A 579 -9.34 -1.77 27.88
N ALA A 580 -8.00 -1.83 27.99
CA ALA A 580 -7.09 -1.36 26.95
C ALA A 580 -7.14 -2.25 25.69
N GLU A 581 -7.10 -3.57 25.87
CA GLU A 581 -7.16 -4.55 24.78
C GLU A 581 -8.55 -4.54 24.12
N LYS A 582 -9.62 -4.38 24.90
CA LYS A 582 -10.97 -4.15 24.38
C LYS A 582 -11.08 -2.90 23.52
N THR A 583 -10.51 -1.79 23.98
CA THR A 583 -10.49 -0.52 23.23
C THR A 583 -9.77 -0.70 21.89
N GLN A 584 -8.65 -1.44 21.88
CA GLN A 584 -7.92 -1.75 20.66
C GLN A 584 -8.75 -2.63 19.71
N MET A 585 -9.41 -3.68 20.21
CA MET A 585 -10.29 -4.51 19.39
C MET A 585 -11.44 -3.72 18.79
N ASP A 586 -12.07 -2.84 19.59
CA ASP A 586 -13.15 -1.99 19.12
C ASP A 586 -12.65 -1.01 18.03
N ALA A 587 -11.42 -0.50 18.15
CA ALA A 587 -10.78 0.34 17.14
C ALA A 587 -10.46 -0.44 15.84
N LEU A 588 -9.89 -1.65 15.94
CA LEU A 588 -9.64 -2.53 14.78
C LEU A 588 -10.96 -2.87 14.07
N LYS A 589 -11.99 -3.25 14.83
CA LYS A 589 -13.31 -3.55 14.29
C LYS A 589 -13.95 -2.34 13.59
N ALA A 590 -13.84 -1.15 14.16
CA ALA A 590 -14.34 0.08 13.54
C ALA A 590 -13.57 0.46 12.26
N CYS A 591 -12.26 0.19 12.24
CA CYS A 591 -11.42 0.39 11.08
C CYS A 591 -11.84 -0.51 9.91
N SER A 592 -12.15 -1.79 10.19
CA SER A 592 -12.49 -2.80 9.18
C SER A 592 -13.67 -2.42 8.26
N SER A 593 -13.50 -2.76 6.99
CA SER A 593 -14.53 -2.63 5.96
C SER A 593 -15.62 -3.70 6.14
N ASP A 594 -16.77 -3.43 5.52
CA ASP A 594 -17.84 -4.42 5.39
C ASP A 594 -17.58 -5.35 4.21
N SER A 595 -17.89 -6.63 4.40
CA SER A 595 -17.85 -7.64 3.34
C SER A 595 -18.83 -7.30 2.23
N ARG A 596 -18.44 -7.59 0.99
CA ARG A 596 -19.30 -7.42 -0.19
C ARG A 596 -20.16 -8.65 -0.49
N PHE A 597 -19.87 -9.79 0.14
CA PHE A 597 -20.51 -11.09 -0.18
C PHE A 597 -21.09 -11.77 1.05
N SER A 598 -20.35 -11.72 2.16
CA SER A 598 -20.67 -12.42 3.39
C SER A 598 -21.59 -11.55 4.25
N LYS A 599 -22.66 -12.17 4.78
CA LYS A 599 -23.59 -11.54 5.72
C LYS A 599 -23.20 -11.87 7.16
N ASP A 600 -23.52 -10.97 8.08
CA ASP A 600 -23.27 -11.21 9.50
C ASP A 600 -24.08 -12.42 9.99
N LYS A 601 -23.42 -13.33 10.72
CA LYS A 601 -24.05 -14.57 11.21
C LYS A 601 -25.12 -14.32 12.27
N THR A 602 -24.99 -13.23 13.03
CA THR A 602 -25.91 -12.83 14.10
C THR A 602 -27.02 -11.92 13.60
N ASP A 603 -26.77 -11.15 12.54
CA ASP A 603 -27.76 -10.31 11.87
C ASP A 603 -27.63 -10.40 10.34
N PRO A 604 -28.30 -11.35 9.67
CA PRO A 604 -28.22 -11.54 8.22
C PRO A 604 -28.74 -10.35 7.38
N SER A 605 -29.29 -9.31 8.01
CA SER A 605 -29.66 -8.06 7.32
C SER A 605 -28.46 -7.14 7.07
N LYS A 606 -27.33 -7.37 7.76
CA LYS A 606 -26.13 -6.57 7.67
C LYS A 606 -24.98 -7.33 7.00
N PRO A 607 -24.09 -6.63 6.28
CA PRO A 607 -22.85 -7.24 5.81
C PRO A 607 -21.97 -7.65 6.99
N MET A 608 -21.19 -8.71 6.81
CA MET A 608 -20.21 -9.16 7.80
C MET A 608 -19.08 -8.14 7.90
N LYS A 609 -18.68 -7.76 9.13
CA LYS A 609 -17.45 -6.97 9.33
C LYS A 609 -16.21 -7.81 9.07
N LEU A 610 -15.23 -7.25 8.34
CA LEU A 610 -13.95 -7.89 8.03
C LEU A 610 -12.96 -7.76 9.20
N PHE A 611 -13.41 -8.19 10.38
CA PHE A 611 -12.65 -8.18 11.63
C PHE A 611 -12.66 -9.57 12.25
N TRP A 612 -11.48 -10.04 12.64
CA TRP A 612 -11.29 -11.31 13.33
C TRP A 612 -10.60 -11.07 14.67
N ASN A 613 -11.18 -11.63 15.74
CA ASN A 613 -10.51 -11.73 17.03
C ASN A 613 -9.95 -13.15 17.16
N SER A 614 -8.72 -13.33 16.71
CA SER A 614 -8.04 -14.61 16.62
C SER A 614 -7.32 -14.95 17.92
N THR A 615 -7.24 -16.23 18.22
CA THR A 615 -6.30 -16.76 19.21
C THR A 615 -5.16 -17.49 18.51
N GLY A 616 -4.07 -17.77 19.23
CA GLY A 616 -3.01 -18.63 18.70
C GLY A 616 -3.51 -19.97 18.14
N ALA A 617 -4.61 -20.51 18.66
CA ALA A 617 -5.23 -21.74 18.15
C ALA A 617 -6.10 -21.55 16.89
N THR A 618 -6.78 -20.41 16.74
CA THR A 618 -7.74 -20.16 15.64
C THR A 618 -7.16 -19.37 14.48
N LEU A 619 -5.97 -18.79 14.63
CA LEU A 619 -5.37 -17.89 13.66
C LEU A 619 -5.30 -18.48 12.24
N SER A 620 -4.90 -19.75 12.10
CA SER A 620 -4.85 -20.40 10.78
C SER A 620 -6.21 -20.51 10.11
N ASP A 621 -7.28 -20.75 10.88
CA ASP A 621 -8.64 -20.84 10.35
C ASP A 621 -9.20 -19.47 9.97
N ASP A 622 -8.87 -18.43 10.73
CA ASP A 622 -9.22 -17.05 10.40
C ASP A 622 -8.53 -16.59 9.11
N PHE A 623 -7.26 -16.94 8.90
CA PHE A 623 -6.56 -16.68 7.63
C PHE A 623 -7.15 -17.44 6.44
N LYS A 624 -7.67 -18.67 6.64
CA LYS A 624 -8.45 -19.37 5.58
C LYS A 624 -9.75 -18.65 5.27
N ALA A 625 -10.46 -18.13 6.29
CA ALA A 625 -11.68 -17.36 6.09
C ALA A 625 -11.41 -16.08 5.29
N ILE A 626 -10.30 -15.39 5.60
CA ILE A 626 -9.82 -14.24 4.82
C ILE A 626 -9.50 -14.64 3.39
N GLY A 627 -8.75 -15.74 3.19
CA GLY A 627 -8.45 -16.27 1.86
C GLY A 627 -9.70 -16.56 1.04
N ASN A 628 -10.76 -17.08 1.67
CA ASN A 628 -12.05 -17.33 1.02
C ASN A 628 -12.77 -16.01 0.67
N GLU A 629 -12.76 -15.01 1.54
CA GLU A 629 -13.34 -13.69 1.24
C GLU A 629 -12.62 -13.01 0.06
N LEU A 630 -11.28 -13.07 0.04
CA LEU A 630 -10.46 -12.58 -1.06
C LEU A 630 -10.70 -13.35 -2.36
N SER A 631 -10.98 -14.65 -2.25
CA SER A 631 -11.37 -15.48 -3.40
C SER A 631 -12.74 -15.05 -3.94
N ASN A 632 -13.69 -14.74 -3.06
CA ASN A 632 -15.04 -14.31 -3.44
C ASN A 632 -15.04 -12.93 -4.11
N LEU A 633 -14.15 -12.01 -3.70
CA LEU A 633 -13.91 -10.75 -4.45
C LEU A 633 -13.58 -11.01 -5.93
N ARG A 634 -12.97 -12.15 -6.21
CA ARG A 634 -12.60 -12.57 -7.56
C ARG A 634 -13.66 -13.43 -8.24
N ILE A 635 -14.70 -13.90 -7.55
CA ILE A 635 -15.79 -14.69 -8.12
C ILE A 635 -17.06 -13.83 -8.08
N VAL A 636 -17.32 -13.07 -9.14
CA VAL A 636 -18.60 -12.40 -9.31
C VAL A 636 -19.53 -13.33 -10.10
N SER A 637 -20.72 -13.55 -9.54
CA SER A 637 -21.84 -14.33 -10.06
C SER A 637 -22.62 -13.60 -11.14
#